data_AF-A0A6A5AX03-F1
#
_entry.id   AF-A0A6A5AX03-F1
#
_cell.length_a   1.000
_cell.length_b   1.000
_cell.length_c   1.000
_cell.angle_alpha   90.00
_cell.angle_beta   90.00
_cell.angle_gamma   90.00
#
_symmetry.space_group_name_H-M   'P 1'
#
loop_
_entity.id
_entity.type
_entity.pdbx_description
1 polymer ?
#
loop_
_entity_poly.entity_id
_entity_poly.type
_entity_poly.pdbx_seq_one_letter_code
_entity_poly.pdbx_strand_id
1 'polypeptide(L)'
;MAIGDRRKFLTAVFTLKVVVDADGNPSDQLDSTALAILTGLGSTATTVGEAKTCDKVKAYVETKLKKANGRAASRAQHIQKYIILDKDFSIGGDELTATLKLKRRVVMAKYEHAIEAMYA
;
A
#
# COMPACT_ATOMS: atom_id res chain seq x y z
N MET A 1 -4.24 1.62 -3.53
CA MET A 1 -5.66 1.78 -3.94
C MET A 1 -6.37 2.76 -3.02
N ALA A 2 -7.02 3.80 -3.54
CA ALA A 2 -7.88 4.70 -2.74
C ALA A 2 -9.32 4.14 -2.62
N ILE A 3 -9.95 4.34 -1.46
CA ILE A 3 -11.26 3.83 -1.05
C ILE A 3 -12.04 4.97 -0.40
N GLY A 4 -13.35 5.05 -0.62
CA GLY A 4 -14.17 6.07 0.04
C GLY A 4 -15.59 6.24 -0.49
N ASP A 5 -15.99 5.48 -1.51
CA ASP A 5 -17.37 5.48 -1.99
C ASP A 5 -18.33 5.06 -0.87
N ARG A 6 -19.34 5.90 -0.62
CA ARG A 6 -20.30 5.77 0.49
C ARG A 6 -19.66 5.60 1.88
N ARG A 7 -18.45 6.14 2.08
CA ARG A 7 -17.77 6.15 3.39
C ARG A 7 -17.61 7.58 3.92
N LYS A 8 -17.33 7.71 5.22
CA LYS A 8 -17.18 9.00 5.91
C LYS A 8 -16.00 9.84 5.37
N PHE A 9 -14.93 9.19 4.91
CA PHE A 9 -13.73 9.83 4.38
C PHE A 9 -12.96 8.89 3.44
N LEU A 10 -12.01 9.44 2.68
CA LEU A 10 -11.14 8.64 1.84
C LEU A 10 -10.05 7.95 2.67
N THR A 11 -9.81 6.68 2.37
CA THR A 11 -8.71 5.88 2.89
C THR A 11 -7.87 5.32 1.75
N ALA A 12 -6.68 4.83 2.07
CA ALA A 12 -5.83 4.17 1.09
C ALA A 12 -5.26 2.85 1.59
N VAL A 13 -5.12 1.92 0.67
CA VAL A 13 -4.38 0.68 0.87
C VAL A 13 -3.12 0.76 0.03
N PHE A 14 -1.96 0.60 0.66
CA PHE A 14 -0.66 0.58 0.01
C PHE A 14 -0.07 -0.82 0.03
N THR A 15 0.74 -1.11 -0.97
CA THR A 15 1.62 -2.28 -1.04
C THR A 15 3.05 -1.78 -1.24
N LEU A 16 4.02 -2.59 -0.83
CA LEU A 16 5.44 -2.32 -1.06
C LEU A 16 5.91 -3.15 -2.24
N LYS A 17 6.86 -2.61 -3.02
CA LYS A 17 7.47 -3.37 -4.11
C LYS A 17 8.38 -4.44 -3.53
N VAL A 18 8.17 -5.65 -4.02
CA VAL A 18 8.87 -6.85 -3.58
C VAL A 18 9.49 -7.57 -4.75
N VAL A 19 10.45 -8.45 -4.47
CA VAL A 19 10.94 -9.42 -5.43
C VAL A 19 9.79 -10.34 -5.81
N VAL A 20 9.59 -10.51 -7.10
CA VAL A 20 8.56 -11.38 -7.69
C VAL A 20 9.26 -12.61 -8.26
N ASP A 21 8.70 -13.79 -8.01
CA ASP A 21 9.23 -15.05 -8.56
C ASP A 21 8.93 -15.22 -10.06
N ALA A 22 9.41 -16.33 -10.63
CA ALA A 22 9.23 -16.63 -12.06
C ALA A 22 7.75 -16.81 -12.46
N ASP A 23 6.89 -17.16 -11.50
CA ASP A 23 5.45 -17.39 -11.70
C ASP A 23 4.63 -16.10 -11.47
N GLY A 24 5.28 -14.99 -11.15
CA GLY A 24 4.62 -13.71 -10.92
C GLY A 24 4.06 -13.55 -9.51
N ASN A 25 4.44 -14.40 -8.55
CA ASN A 25 4.01 -14.30 -7.17
C ASN A 25 4.97 -13.40 -6.36
N PRO A 26 4.41 -12.48 -5.55
CA PRO A 26 5.20 -11.58 -4.72
C PRO A 26 5.77 -12.33 -3.52
N SER A 27 7.08 -12.15 -3.30
CA SER A 27 7.75 -12.59 -2.07
C SER A 27 7.56 -11.57 -0.94
N ASP A 28 8.15 -11.85 0.23
CA ASP A 28 8.21 -10.90 1.35
C ASP A 28 9.44 -9.98 1.28
N GLN A 29 10.38 -10.24 0.37
CA GLN A 29 11.63 -9.47 0.25
C GLN A 29 11.40 -8.23 -0.60
N LEU A 30 11.82 -7.07 -0.10
CA LEU A 30 11.71 -5.82 -0.84
C LEU A 30 12.60 -5.83 -2.09
N ASP A 31 12.11 -5.23 -3.17
CA ASP A 31 12.91 -5.11 -4.40
C ASP A 31 14.04 -4.09 -4.25
N SER A 32 14.97 -4.07 -5.21
CA SER A 32 16.12 -3.15 -5.18
C SER A 32 15.71 -1.67 -5.14
N THR A 33 14.56 -1.32 -5.74
CA THR A 33 14.05 0.05 -5.73
C THR A 33 13.57 0.45 -4.34
N ALA A 34 12.79 -0.41 -3.69
CA ALA A 34 12.30 -0.21 -2.33
C ALA A 34 13.48 -0.15 -1.35
N LEU A 35 14.44 -1.07 -1.45
CA LEU A 35 15.63 -1.10 -0.60
C LEU A 35 16.48 0.17 -0.73
N ALA A 36 16.67 0.68 -1.95
CA ALA A 36 17.41 1.92 -2.17
C ALA A 36 16.73 3.12 -1.50
N ILE A 37 15.40 3.23 -1.59
CA ILE A 37 14.63 4.27 -0.92
C ILE A 37 14.77 4.12 0.60
N LEU A 38 14.56 2.92 1.14
CA LEU A 38 14.60 2.66 2.58
C LEU A 38 15.98 2.92 3.18
N THR A 39 17.03 2.48 2.49
CA THR A 39 18.42 2.73 2.90
C THR A 39 18.73 4.23 2.92
N GLY A 40 18.25 4.97 1.90
CA GLY A 40 18.35 6.44 1.86
C GLY A 40 17.61 7.15 2.99
N LEU A 41 16.58 6.51 3.57
CA LEU A 41 15.88 6.96 4.78
C LEU A 41 16.59 6.52 6.07
N GLY A 42 17.66 5.74 5.97
CA GLY A 42 18.38 5.12 7.08
C GLY A 42 17.65 3.91 7.69
N SER A 43 16.68 3.31 6.99
CA SER A 43 16.04 2.07 7.42
C SER A 43 16.88 0.86 7.02
N THR A 44 16.93 -0.15 7.89
CA THR A 44 17.57 -1.45 7.62
C THR A 44 16.57 -2.53 7.24
N ALA A 45 15.28 -2.16 7.06
CA ALA A 45 14.24 -3.12 6.73
C ALA A 45 14.47 -3.71 5.34
N THR A 46 14.42 -5.03 5.26
CA THR A 46 14.58 -5.82 4.04
C THR A 46 13.31 -6.54 3.61
N THR A 47 12.37 -6.72 4.55
CA THR A 47 11.07 -7.37 4.30
C THR A 47 9.90 -6.40 4.42
N VAL A 48 8.73 -6.79 3.91
CA VAL A 48 7.50 -6.00 4.04
C VAL A 48 7.12 -5.83 5.51
N GLY A 49 7.22 -6.91 6.30
CA GLY A 49 6.91 -6.89 7.73
C GLY A 49 7.76 -5.90 8.51
N GLU A 50 9.08 -5.92 8.30
CA GLU A 50 10.01 -4.97 8.91
C GLU A 50 9.69 -3.53 8.47
N ALA A 51 9.50 -3.31 7.16
CA ALA A 51 9.25 -1.97 6.64
C ALA A 51 7.95 -1.36 7.15
N LYS A 52 6.89 -2.16 7.31
CA LYS A 52 5.59 -1.72 7.84
C LYS A 52 5.69 -1.24 9.30
N THR A 53 6.55 -1.86 10.10
CA THR A 53 6.75 -1.49 11.50
C THR A 53 7.79 -0.38 11.69
N CYS A 54 8.66 -0.16 10.70
CA CYS A 54 9.73 0.83 10.77
C CYS A 54 9.21 2.28 10.80
N ASP A 55 9.56 3.03 11.85
CA ASP A 55 9.08 4.41 12.01
C ASP A 55 9.60 5.37 10.93
N LYS A 56 10.81 5.13 10.40
CA LYS A 56 11.36 5.89 9.27
C LYS A 56 10.50 5.72 8.01
N VAL A 57 10.02 4.51 7.75
CA VAL A 57 9.14 4.21 6.62
C VAL A 57 7.76 4.83 6.84
N LYS A 58 7.18 4.68 8.03
CA LYS A 58 5.89 5.33 8.37
C LYS A 58 5.99 6.85 8.18
N ALA A 59 6.99 7.49 8.75
CA ALA A 59 7.20 8.94 8.62
C ALA A 59 7.38 9.37 7.15
N TYR A 60 8.06 8.56 6.34
CA TYR A 60 8.19 8.80 4.91
C TYR A 60 6.83 8.73 4.20
N VAL A 61 6.05 7.67 4.44
CA VAL A 61 4.71 7.50 3.84
C VAL A 61 3.79 8.65 4.25
N GLU A 62 3.76 9.02 5.54
CA GLU A 62 3.00 10.17 6.04
C GLU A 62 3.37 11.47 5.32
N THR A 63 4.67 11.73 5.18
CA THR A 63 5.17 12.93 4.51
C THR A 63 4.74 12.98 3.04
N LYS A 64 4.85 11.84 2.33
CA LYS A 64 4.42 11.73 0.94
C LYS A 64 2.91 11.84 0.80
N LEU A 65 2.15 11.25 1.71
CA LEU A 65 0.70 11.33 1.75
C LEU A 65 0.22 12.77 1.98
N LYS A 66 0.81 13.46 2.96
CA LYS A 66 0.52 14.88 3.21
C LYS A 66 0.82 15.73 2.00
N LYS A 67 1.94 15.48 1.30
CA LYS A 67 2.28 16.17 0.06
C LYS A 67 1.27 15.87 -1.07
N ALA A 68 0.79 14.64 -1.18
CA ALA A 68 -0.22 14.25 -2.17
C ALA A 68 -1.57 14.92 -1.86
N ASN A 69 -2.03 14.88 -0.60
CA ASN A 69 -3.24 15.56 -0.14
C ASN A 69 -3.16 17.08 -0.37
N GLY A 70 -2.00 17.71 -0.17
CA GLY A 70 -1.80 19.14 -0.44
C GLY A 70 -1.96 19.55 -1.91
N ARG A 71 -2.01 18.60 -2.85
CA ARG A 71 -2.32 18.84 -4.27
C ARG A 71 -3.81 18.67 -4.59
N ALA A 72 -4.61 18.17 -3.65
CA ALA A 72 -6.02 17.95 -3.86
C ALA A 72 -6.78 19.29 -3.87
N ALA A 73 -7.83 19.38 -4.68
CA ALA A 73 -8.62 20.60 -4.82
C ALA A 73 -9.44 20.92 -3.56
N SER A 74 -9.72 19.91 -2.72
CA SER A 74 -10.49 20.09 -1.49
C SER A 74 -10.10 19.09 -0.41
N ARG A 75 -10.41 19.46 0.85
CA ARG A 75 -10.24 18.59 2.02
C ARG A 75 -11.03 17.29 1.92
N ALA A 76 -12.16 17.29 1.18
CA ALA A 76 -12.98 16.09 0.97
C ALA A 76 -12.24 15.02 0.14
N GLN A 77 -11.25 15.43 -0.66
CA GLN A 77 -10.40 14.53 -1.45
C GLN A 77 -9.14 14.07 -0.71
N HIS A 78 -8.97 14.44 0.56
CA HIS A 78 -7.82 13.99 1.34
C HIS A 78 -8.01 12.55 1.80
N ILE A 79 -6.98 11.74 1.59
CA ILE A 79 -6.84 10.44 2.24
C ILE A 79 -6.54 10.72 3.72
N GLN A 80 -7.44 10.28 4.62
CA GLN A 80 -7.32 10.52 6.06
C GLN A 80 -6.61 9.40 6.80
N LYS A 81 -6.80 8.15 6.36
CA LYS A 81 -6.15 6.97 6.94
C LYS A 81 -5.62 6.07 5.84
N TYR A 82 -4.59 5.29 6.15
CA TYR A 82 -4.10 4.25 5.25
C TYR A 82 -3.63 3.03 6.02
N ILE A 83 -3.49 1.93 5.28
CA ILE A 83 -2.80 0.72 5.72
C ILE A 83 -1.78 0.28 4.68
N ILE A 84 -0.74 -0.39 5.13
CA ILE A 84 0.21 -1.11 4.27
C ILE A 84 -0.11 -2.60 4.40
N LEU A 85 -0.37 -3.26 3.28
CA LEU A 85 -0.65 -4.70 3.22
C LEU A 85 0.65 -5.50 3.34
N ASP A 86 0.51 -6.76 3.78
CA ASP A 86 1.64 -7.67 3.96
C ASP A 86 2.11 -8.29 2.64
N LYS A 87 1.28 -8.24 1.58
CA LYS A 87 1.60 -8.77 0.25
C LYS A 87 1.26 -7.75 -0.83
N ASP A 88 2.10 -7.71 -1.87
CA ASP A 88 1.80 -6.95 -3.08
C ASP A 88 0.68 -7.61 -3.89
N PHE A 89 0.05 -6.84 -4.78
CA PHE A 89 -0.99 -7.35 -5.67
C PHE A 89 -0.38 -8.19 -6.78
N SER A 90 -1.05 -9.30 -7.13
CA SER A 90 -0.52 -10.22 -8.11
C SER A 90 -1.62 -10.85 -8.95
N ILE A 91 -1.21 -11.49 -10.05
CA ILE A 91 -2.13 -12.30 -10.86
C ILE A 91 -2.46 -13.60 -10.09
N GLY A 92 -1.46 -14.24 -9.49
CA GLY A 92 -1.64 -15.49 -8.72
C GLY A 92 -2.54 -15.32 -7.48
N GLY A 93 -2.55 -14.14 -6.86
CA GLY A 93 -3.43 -13.79 -5.74
C GLY A 93 -4.83 -13.30 -6.14
N ASP A 94 -5.13 -13.29 -7.44
CA ASP A 94 -6.37 -12.83 -8.08
C ASP A 94 -6.66 -11.32 -7.93
N GLU A 95 -5.72 -10.52 -7.41
CA GLU A 95 -5.92 -9.07 -7.29
C GLU A 95 -5.70 -8.33 -8.61
N LEU A 96 -4.93 -8.90 -9.54
CA LEU A 96 -4.67 -8.34 -10.86
C LEU A 96 -5.26 -9.19 -11.98
N THR A 97 -5.68 -8.56 -13.07
CA THR A 97 -5.97 -9.24 -14.34
C THR A 97 -4.68 -9.69 -15.01
N ALA A 98 -4.77 -10.57 -16.01
CA ALA A 98 -3.63 -10.92 -16.87
C ALA A 98 -2.98 -9.69 -17.55
N THR A 99 -3.71 -8.58 -17.65
CA THR A 99 -3.24 -7.28 -18.16
C THR A 99 -2.79 -6.31 -17.06
N LEU A 100 -2.54 -6.82 -15.84
CA LEU A 100 -2.08 -6.07 -14.66
C LEU A 100 -3.04 -4.97 -14.18
N LYS A 101 -4.32 -5.05 -14.55
CA LYS A 101 -5.36 -4.14 -14.02
C LYS A 101 -5.86 -4.63 -12.67
N LEU A 102 -6.03 -3.73 -11.72
CA LEU A 102 -6.51 -4.04 -10.38
C LEU A 102 -7.99 -4.46 -10.38
N LYS A 103 -8.27 -5.68 -9.90
CA LYS A 103 -9.62 -6.17 -9.62
C LYS A 103 -10.11 -5.63 -8.28
N ARG A 104 -10.55 -4.37 -8.27
CA ARG A 104 -10.96 -3.66 -7.05
C ARG A 104 -11.93 -4.46 -6.17
N ARG A 105 -12.92 -5.15 -6.75
CA ARG A 105 -13.89 -5.96 -6.00
C ARG A 105 -13.23 -7.09 -5.21
N VAL A 106 -12.27 -7.78 -5.82
CA VAL A 106 -11.53 -8.89 -5.17
C VAL A 106 -10.69 -8.34 -4.02
N VAL A 107 -9.97 -7.24 -4.24
CA VAL A 107 -9.17 -6.58 -3.19
C VAL A 107 -10.03 -6.11 -2.03
N MET A 108 -11.19 -5.49 -2.30
CA MET A 108 -12.11 -5.03 -1.26
C MET A 108 -12.63 -6.20 -0.41
N ALA A 109 -12.97 -7.34 -1.01
CA ALA A 109 -13.41 -8.53 -0.28
C ALA A 109 -12.28 -9.19 0.50
N LYS A 110 -11.10 -9.35 -0.11
CA LYS A 110 -9.94 -10.01 0.49
C LYS A 110 -9.40 -9.28 1.72
N TYR A 111 -9.43 -7.94 1.70
CA TYR A 111 -8.92 -7.10 2.77
C TYR A 111 -10.03 -6.36 3.53
N GLU A 112 -11.27 -6.86 3.48
CA GLU A 112 -12.45 -6.23 4.07
C GLU A 112 -12.22 -5.86 5.53
N HIS A 113 -11.77 -6.81 6.35
CA HIS A 113 -11.53 -6.57 7.78
C HIS A 113 -10.52 -5.43 8.03
N ALA A 114 -9.42 -5.40 7.28
CA ALA A 114 -8.41 -4.35 7.42
C ALA A 114 -8.92 -2.98 6.95
N ILE A 115 -9.79 -2.96 5.93
CA ILE A 115 -10.41 -1.75 5.41
C ILE A 115 -11.46 -1.21 6.41
N GLU A 116 -12.34 -2.07 6.92
CA GLU A 116 -13.35 -1.68 7.90
C GLU A 116 -12.72 -1.21 9.21
N ALA A 117 -11.60 -1.79 9.63
CA ALA A 117 -10.84 -1.32 10.79
C ALA A 117 -10.35 0.14 10.66
N MET A 118 -10.19 0.67 9.45
CA MET A 118 -9.91 2.10 9.26
C MET A 118 -11.15 2.97 9.52
N TYR A 119 -12.36 2.44 9.35
CA TYR A 119 -13.62 3.18 9.50
C TYR A 119 -14.30 2.99 10.86
N ALA A 120 -13.87 1.99 11.62
CA ALA A 120 -14.23 1.82 13.03
C ALA A 120 -13.75 2.99 13.91
#